data_AF-R3I461-F1
#
_entry.id   AF-R3I461-F1
#
_cell.length_a   1.000
_cell.length_b   1.000
_cell.length_c   1.000
_cell.angle_alpha   90.00
_cell.angle_beta   90.00
_cell.angle_gamma   90.00
#
_symmetry.space_group_name_H-M   'P 1'
#
loop_
_entity.id
_entity.type
_entity.pdbx_description
1 polymer ?
#
loop_
_entity_poly.entity_id
_entity_poly.type
_entity_poly.pdbx_seq_one_letter_code
_entity_poly.pdbx_strand_id
1 'polypeptide(L)'
;MKRINKISVITMLMLTALVPSSSIVYAIDASSSESAEEVISTDTAETLNSTSSSGETSTESSSSTSSSVPSETKNSLDTSDAKDTWQSKDAEETSETTSSSEANNKDEDEIVITEDMNKPMGSGMKGTRRKRAAYAYGDPISITEANRPPKNFIDVSSWNGSLSVANYQTMKSYGIGGVVVKMTEATTYQNPERFAQVQNANAVGIKVSAYHYSHFTTKDQAIKEANYFADTAINTGLPKDTLMINDAEEGSMNNGQLTANSIAFANQLKARGFTNVLHYSMAAWFTEGVLSPTQLGTENIWIAQYPFEPTADQLWHKNEGYAAWQWSSLLTIPGVDIGVGVFDINADYTGRFTSSGGKQYDDLISQKNYDYNAKVKVASEAKKHDVYNGIYNVGPGVSSMGKGDIYAGQAAHITGYAKTSRAEFLRFAIGGKTIGWMNKQAFTPTLNTATYTKMNKQGIIADASISNGHGVFSKANNTAEDGENLGRASQYANQVVTIIQSAKLSNGLTTYQFQLNGKTIGWVDSRAFGTIFDDLISQKNY
;
A
#
# COMPACT_ATOMS: atom_id res chain seq x y z
N MET A 1 1.93 74.40 18.45
CA MET A 1 0.48 74.72 18.45
C MET A 1 -0.18 74.00 17.28
N LYS A 2 -1.48 73.66 17.39
CA LYS A 2 -2.29 72.88 16.40
C LYS A 2 -1.80 71.41 16.24
N ARG A 3 -2.67 70.42 16.00
CA ARG A 3 -4.15 70.42 15.92
C ARG A 3 -4.72 69.08 16.44
N ILE A 4 -6.01 69.08 16.74
CA ILE A 4 -6.80 67.94 17.25
C ILE A 4 -7.24 67.04 16.10
N ASN A 5 -7.34 65.72 16.32
CA ASN A 5 -8.50 64.92 15.89
C ASN A 5 -8.66 63.63 16.72
N LYS A 6 -9.91 63.23 16.95
CA LYS A 6 -10.34 61.91 17.44
C LYS A 6 -10.91 61.12 16.27
N ILE A 7 -10.99 59.78 16.36
CA ILE A 7 -12.22 58.97 16.16
C ILE A 7 -11.91 57.46 16.21
N SER A 8 -12.94 56.71 16.62
CA SER A 8 -13.14 55.26 16.77
C SER A 8 -12.21 54.26 16.06
N VAL A 9 -11.86 53.21 16.82
CA VAL A 9 -11.91 51.82 16.33
C VAL A 9 -13.18 51.19 16.91
N ILE A 10 -13.97 50.47 16.10
CA ILE A 10 -15.24 49.86 16.53
C ILE A 10 -15.02 48.40 16.89
N THR A 11 -15.33 48.03 18.13
CA THR A 11 -15.38 46.63 18.58
C THR A 11 -16.68 45.99 18.09
N MET A 12 -16.63 45.18 17.03
CA MET A 12 -17.81 44.45 16.55
C MET A 12 -17.87 43.05 17.17
N LEU A 13 -18.74 42.89 18.17
CA LEU A 13 -19.01 41.61 18.82
C LEU A 13 -19.97 40.78 17.94
N MET A 14 -19.45 39.81 17.18
CA MET A 14 -20.28 38.87 16.41
C MET A 14 -20.77 37.74 17.32
N LEU A 15 -21.98 37.92 17.86
CA LEU A 15 -22.67 36.91 18.67
C LEU A 15 -23.30 35.85 17.76
N THR A 16 -22.62 34.72 17.54
CA THR A 16 -23.17 33.59 16.79
C THR A 16 -24.14 32.78 17.65
N ALA A 17 -25.42 32.81 17.27
CA ALA A 17 -26.45 32.02 17.95
C ALA A 17 -26.30 30.53 17.66
N LEU A 18 -26.26 29.70 18.71
CA LEU A 18 -26.39 28.25 18.57
C LEU A 18 -27.81 27.90 18.11
N VAL A 19 -27.90 27.16 17.01
CA VAL A 19 -29.13 26.47 16.60
C VAL A 19 -28.85 24.96 16.69
N PRO A 20 -29.62 24.18 17.48
CA PRO A 20 -29.38 22.75 17.60
C PRO A 20 -29.83 22.02 16.33
N SER A 21 -28.87 21.49 15.58
CA SER A 21 -29.12 20.60 14.43
C SER A 21 -29.47 19.19 14.92
N SER A 22 -30.76 18.94 15.16
CA SER A 22 -31.28 17.62 15.53
C SER A 22 -30.87 16.55 14.52
N SER A 23 -30.27 15.46 15.00
CA SER A 23 -29.78 14.37 14.16
C SER A 23 -30.94 13.53 13.61
N ILE A 24 -31.07 13.44 12.28
CA ILE A 24 -31.95 12.46 11.66
C ILE A 24 -31.20 11.12 11.61
N VAL A 25 -31.53 10.23 12.55
CA VAL A 25 -31.04 8.85 12.56
C VAL A 25 -31.88 8.03 11.58
N TYR A 26 -31.26 7.55 10.51
CA TYR A 26 -31.85 6.46 9.72
C TYR A 26 -31.67 5.15 10.49
N ALA A 27 -32.75 4.65 11.09
CA ALA A 27 -32.79 3.29 11.60
C ALA A 27 -32.77 2.31 10.41
N ILE A 28 -31.85 1.34 10.45
CA ILE A 28 -31.86 0.20 9.54
C ILE A 28 -32.76 -0.86 10.19
N ASP A 29 -34.01 -0.91 9.77
CA ASP A 29 -34.98 -1.88 10.29
C ASP A 29 -34.79 -3.24 9.59
N ALA A 30 -34.11 -4.15 10.29
CA ALA A 30 -33.76 -5.48 9.80
C ALA A 30 -34.87 -6.50 10.13
N SER A 31 -36.05 -6.31 9.53
CA SER A 31 -37.18 -7.21 9.73
C SER A 31 -36.93 -8.59 9.10
N SER A 32 -36.75 -9.59 9.96
CA SER A 32 -36.66 -11.01 9.61
C SER A 32 -38.04 -11.57 9.26
N SER A 33 -38.13 -12.38 8.19
CA SER A 33 -39.32 -13.20 7.92
C SER A 33 -38.94 -14.68 7.75
N GLU A 34 -39.11 -15.45 8.82
CA GLU A 34 -39.24 -16.91 8.72
C GLU A 34 -40.66 -17.26 8.26
N SER A 35 -40.78 -18.23 7.36
CA SER A 35 -41.98 -19.05 7.16
C SER A 35 -41.55 -20.33 6.44
N ALA A 36 -42.10 -21.47 6.86
CA ALA A 36 -41.56 -22.78 6.57
C ALA A 36 -42.25 -23.51 5.40
N GLU A 37 -41.57 -24.55 4.92
CA GLU A 37 -42.09 -25.81 4.35
C GLU A 37 -43.43 -25.82 3.59
N GLU A 38 -43.37 -26.20 2.31
CA GLU A 38 -44.22 -27.29 1.83
C GLU A 38 -43.42 -28.20 0.86
N VAL A 39 -43.75 -29.48 0.81
CA VAL A 39 -42.97 -30.52 0.11
C VAL A 39 -43.80 -31.16 -1.00
N ILE A 40 -43.34 -31.08 -2.25
CA ILE A 40 -43.79 -31.96 -3.34
C ILE A 40 -42.57 -32.53 -4.07
N SER A 41 -42.55 -33.85 -4.20
CA SER A 41 -41.60 -34.61 -5.02
C SER A 41 -42.28 -35.09 -6.30
N THR A 42 -41.52 -35.16 -7.40
CA THR A 42 -41.66 -36.23 -8.39
C THR A 42 -40.36 -36.39 -9.18
N ASP A 43 -39.95 -37.64 -9.40
CA ASP A 43 -38.94 -38.00 -10.38
C ASP A 43 -39.38 -37.66 -11.81
N THR A 44 -38.41 -37.34 -12.68
CA THR A 44 -38.26 -38.13 -13.90
C THR A 44 -36.79 -38.12 -14.34
N ALA A 45 -36.22 -39.30 -14.55
CA ALA A 45 -34.94 -39.45 -15.24
C ALA A 45 -35.19 -39.76 -16.72
N GLU A 46 -34.40 -39.19 -17.63
CA GLU A 46 -34.20 -39.83 -18.93
C GLU A 46 -32.76 -39.66 -19.42
N THR A 47 -32.13 -40.80 -19.72
CA THR A 47 -30.80 -40.92 -20.32
C THR A 47 -30.92 -41.02 -21.84
N LEU A 48 -29.91 -40.55 -22.60
CA LEU A 48 -29.38 -41.16 -23.84
C LEU A 48 -28.01 -40.49 -24.09
N ASN A 49 -26.87 -41.19 -24.04
CA ASN A 49 -26.30 -42.07 -25.08
C ASN A 49 -25.96 -41.28 -26.37
N SER A 50 -24.69 -41.04 -26.72
CA SER A 50 -23.85 -41.95 -27.53
C SER A 50 -22.55 -41.23 -27.95
N THR A 51 -21.48 -41.81 -28.53
CA THR A 51 -20.88 -43.17 -28.53
C THR A 51 -19.43 -43.05 -29.05
N SER A 52 -18.56 -44.01 -28.72
CA SER A 52 -17.12 -44.05 -29.04
C SER A 52 -16.75 -44.59 -30.44
N SER A 53 -15.68 -44.04 -31.05
CA SER A 53 -14.72 -44.72 -31.96
C SER A 53 -13.48 -43.80 -32.11
N SER A 54 -12.20 -44.17 -31.95
CA SER A 54 -11.39 -45.39 -32.22
C SER A 54 -10.71 -45.41 -33.62
N GLY A 55 -9.41 -45.78 -33.66
CA GLY A 55 -8.45 -45.57 -34.77
C GLY A 55 -7.33 -44.57 -34.37
N GLU A 56 -6.03 -44.85 -34.20
CA GLU A 56 -5.03 -45.74 -34.87
C GLU A 56 -4.69 -45.33 -36.33
N THR A 57 -3.42 -45.33 -36.81
CA THR A 57 -2.10 -45.66 -36.21
C THR A 57 -0.93 -45.15 -37.09
N SER A 58 0.33 -45.12 -36.59
CA SER A 58 1.62 -45.07 -37.35
C SER A 58 2.04 -43.78 -38.11
N THR A 59 3.32 -43.41 -38.36
CA THR A 59 4.67 -43.90 -37.91
C THR A 59 5.79 -42.89 -38.28
N GLU A 60 6.91 -42.92 -37.52
CA GLU A 60 8.33 -42.69 -37.97
C GLU A 60 8.77 -41.30 -38.51
N SER A 61 10.08 -40.92 -38.56
CA SER A 61 11.40 -41.48 -38.13
C SER A 61 12.43 -40.31 -38.11
N SER A 62 13.70 -40.33 -37.66
CA SER A 62 14.59 -41.15 -36.80
C SER A 62 15.93 -40.38 -36.66
N SER A 63 16.91 -40.62 -35.78
CA SER A 63 17.12 -41.60 -34.68
C SER A 63 17.66 -40.84 -33.42
N SER A 64 18.84 -40.96 -32.76
CA SER A 64 20.05 -41.83 -32.64
C SER A 64 20.92 -41.25 -31.47
N THR A 65 22.11 -41.71 -31.03
CA THR A 65 22.73 -42.98 -30.52
C THR A 65 24.07 -42.57 -29.86
N SER A 66 24.67 -43.13 -28.79
CA SER A 66 24.39 -44.15 -27.74
C SER A 66 25.35 -43.81 -26.55
N SER A 67 26.05 -44.58 -25.69
CA SER A 67 26.28 -45.98 -25.23
C SER A 67 27.38 -45.90 -24.13
N SER A 68 27.57 -46.76 -23.10
CA SER A 68 26.82 -47.88 -22.49
C SER A 68 27.42 -48.22 -21.08
N VAL A 69 26.97 -49.29 -20.42
CA VAL A 69 27.50 -49.90 -19.16
C VAL A 69 28.40 -51.15 -19.48
N PRO A 70 28.92 -52.07 -18.59
CA PRO A 70 28.52 -52.45 -17.19
C PRO A 70 29.62 -52.91 -16.15
N SER A 71 29.18 -53.11 -14.87
CA SER A 71 29.58 -54.08 -13.77
C SER A 71 31.07 -54.38 -13.39
N GLU A 72 31.50 -54.99 -12.26
CA GLU A 72 31.03 -55.96 -11.20
C GLU A 72 31.85 -55.75 -9.86
N THR A 73 31.73 -56.39 -8.66
CA THR A 73 30.67 -57.09 -7.86
C THR A 73 31.20 -57.65 -6.48
N LYS A 74 30.35 -57.74 -5.43
CA LYS A 74 30.35 -58.61 -4.18
C LYS A 74 31.19 -58.35 -2.88
N ASN A 75 30.46 -58.47 -1.75
CA ASN A 75 30.75 -59.03 -0.40
C ASN A 75 31.88 -58.45 0.49
N SER A 76 31.90 -58.58 1.84
CA SER A 76 31.15 -59.45 2.79
C SER A 76 30.86 -58.77 4.17
N LEU A 77 30.04 -59.43 5.02
CA LEU A 77 29.92 -59.25 6.48
C LEU A 77 31.24 -59.70 7.20
N ASP A 78 31.53 -59.46 8.50
CA ASP A 78 30.72 -59.84 9.68
C ASP A 78 31.26 -59.32 11.07
N THR A 79 30.42 -59.36 12.12
CA THR A 79 30.68 -59.30 13.60
C THR A 79 31.47 -58.12 14.23
N SER A 80 31.49 -57.93 15.57
CA SER A 80 30.43 -57.78 16.60
C SER A 80 31.06 -57.38 17.96
N ASP A 81 30.28 -56.80 18.89
CA ASP A 81 30.56 -56.66 20.35
C ASP A 81 31.84 -55.84 20.75
N ALA A 82 32.10 -55.38 21.99
CA ALA A 82 31.35 -55.18 23.25
C ALA A 82 31.84 -53.82 23.83
N LYS A 83 30.99 -52.91 24.35
CA LYS A 83 30.39 -52.84 25.71
C LYS A 83 31.36 -52.54 26.88
N ASP A 84 31.09 -51.40 27.52
CA ASP A 84 31.06 -51.13 28.98
C ASP A 84 32.16 -50.35 29.75
N THR A 85 31.63 -49.55 30.70
CA THR A 85 32.15 -48.96 31.95
C THR A 85 33.57 -48.36 32.11
N TRP A 86 33.58 -47.03 32.31
CA TRP A 86 34.03 -46.34 33.54
C TRP A 86 35.23 -46.88 34.35
N GLN A 87 36.25 -46.02 34.56
CA GLN A 87 36.77 -45.77 35.92
C GLN A 87 37.43 -44.39 36.05
N SER A 88 37.16 -43.70 37.17
CA SER A 88 37.73 -42.38 37.52
C SER A 88 38.92 -42.53 38.46
N LYS A 89 39.85 -41.56 38.46
CA LYS A 89 40.69 -41.25 39.62
C LYS A 89 41.30 -39.84 39.56
N ASP A 90 41.35 -39.19 40.71
CA ASP A 90 41.72 -37.80 40.91
C ASP A 90 43.16 -37.62 41.46
N ALA A 91 43.62 -36.36 41.49
CA ALA A 91 44.74 -35.82 42.29
C ALA A 91 46.19 -36.25 41.89
N GLU A 92 47.24 -35.42 42.04
CA GLU A 92 47.33 -33.99 42.40
C GLU A 92 48.65 -33.35 41.89
N GLU A 93 48.63 -32.01 41.75
CA GLU A 93 49.71 -30.99 41.82
C GLU A 93 51.14 -31.09 41.20
N THR A 94 51.61 -29.88 40.82
CA THR A 94 53.02 -29.39 40.74
C THR A 94 53.97 -29.77 39.58
N SER A 95 53.99 -28.88 38.58
CA SER A 95 55.14 -28.01 38.20
C SER A 95 56.54 -28.63 37.91
N GLU A 96 56.95 -28.65 36.62
CA GLU A 96 57.83 -27.59 36.07
C GLU A 96 57.90 -27.59 34.53
N THR A 97 58.58 -26.59 33.94
CA THR A 97 58.42 -26.16 32.54
C THR A 97 59.43 -26.75 31.56
N THR A 98 58.99 -27.22 30.38
CA THR A 98 59.77 -27.06 29.12
C THR A 98 58.85 -27.06 27.90
N SER A 99 59.25 -26.39 26.80
CA SER A 99 58.35 -25.99 25.70
C SER A 99 58.59 -26.74 24.39
N SER A 100 57.52 -27.10 23.67
CA SER A 100 57.54 -27.20 22.19
C SER A 100 56.13 -27.19 21.55
N SER A 101 55.99 -26.39 20.47
CA SER A 101 55.00 -26.50 19.37
C SER A 101 53.49 -26.58 19.70
N GLU A 102 52.94 -25.43 20.09
CA GLU A 102 51.83 -24.74 19.39
C GLU A 102 50.85 -25.55 18.49
N ALA A 103 49.59 -25.60 18.91
CA ALA A 103 48.42 -25.72 18.03
C ALA A 103 47.22 -24.95 18.65
N ASN A 104 47.37 -23.63 18.79
CA ASN A 104 46.34 -22.78 19.41
C ASN A 104 45.11 -22.61 18.49
N ASN A 105 44.12 -23.49 18.64
CA ASN A 105 42.73 -23.06 18.48
C ASN A 105 42.45 -22.01 19.56
N LYS A 106 42.46 -20.73 19.17
CA LYS A 106 41.79 -19.70 19.93
C LYS A 106 40.32 -19.73 19.55
N ASP A 107 39.49 -20.20 20.46
CA ASP A 107 38.09 -19.80 20.44
C ASP A 107 38.05 -18.25 20.54
N GLU A 108 37.34 -17.60 19.63
CA GLU A 108 37.14 -16.15 19.69
C GLU A 108 36.29 -15.83 20.91
N ASP A 109 36.76 -14.98 21.83
CA ASP A 109 36.05 -14.61 23.06
C ASP A 109 34.62 -14.14 22.75
N GLU A 110 33.62 -14.95 23.10
CA GLU A 110 32.23 -14.65 22.76
C GLU A 110 31.75 -13.41 23.53
N ILE A 111 31.29 -12.39 22.78
CA ILE A 111 30.90 -11.10 23.34
C ILE A 111 29.57 -11.26 24.09
N VAL A 112 29.63 -11.53 25.39
CA VAL A 112 28.45 -11.60 26.28
C VAL A 112 27.92 -10.19 26.55
N ILE A 113 26.69 -9.93 26.13
CA ILE A 113 26.01 -8.63 26.28
C ILE A 113 24.77 -8.82 27.15
N THR A 114 24.78 -8.18 28.33
CA THR A 114 23.67 -8.15 29.27
C THR A 114 22.72 -6.99 28.99
N GLU A 115 21.55 -6.98 29.63
CA GLU A 115 20.55 -5.91 29.50
C GLU A 115 21.13 -4.51 29.80
N ASP A 116 21.93 -4.39 30.87
CA ASP A 116 22.57 -3.13 31.28
C ASP A 116 23.75 -2.71 30.37
N MET A 117 24.26 -3.61 29.54
CA MET A 117 25.33 -3.36 28.57
C MET A 117 24.81 -3.11 27.14
N ASN A 118 23.56 -3.46 26.84
CA ASN A 118 22.99 -3.40 25.49
C ASN A 118 22.76 -1.95 25.01
N LYS A 119 22.97 -1.70 23.71
CA LYS A 119 22.96 -0.36 23.12
C LYS A 119 21.72 -0.12 22.25
N PRO A 120 20.94 0.94 22.45
CA PRO A 120 19.95 1.36 21.46
C PRO A 120 20.66 1.92 20.22
N MET A 121 20.03 1.85 19.06
CA MET A 121 20.52 2.44 17.82
C MET A 121 20.87 3.94 17.97
N GLY A 122 21.88 4.41 17.23
CA GLY A 122 22.41 5.78 17.36
C GLY A 122 23.34 5.99 18.58
N SER A 123 23.66 4.94 19.33
CA SER A 123 24.60 4.98 20.46
C SER A 123 26.00 5.45 20.07
N GLY A 124 26.51 5.13 18.88
CA GLY A 124 27.78 5.63 18.34
C GLY A 124 27.80 7.16 18.21
N MET A 125 26.66 7.77 17.86
CA MET A 125 26.50 9.22 17.80
C MET A 125 26.18 9.85 19.18
N LYS A 126 25.52 9.11 20.08
CA LYS A 126 25.20 9.55 21.46
C LYS A 126 26.43 9.47 22.38
N GLY A 127 27.29 8.47 22.25
CA GLY A 127 28.44 8.18 23.12
C GLY A 127 29.59 9.17 23.02
N THR A 128 29.94 9.59 21.79
CA THR A 128 31.04 10.52 21.47
C THR A 128 30.90 11.90 22.16
N ARG A 129 29.73 12.20 22.74
CA ARG A 129 29.40 13.47 23.39
C ARG A 129 29.54 13.48 24.91
N ARG A 130 29.75 12.33 25.59
CA ARG A 130 29.84 12.24 27.07
C ARG A 130 30.98 13.06 27.73
N LYS A 131 31.90 13.66 26.97
CA LYS A 131 32.91 14.63 27.46
C LYS A 131 32.51 16.11 27.37
N ARG A 132 31.28 16.45 26.96
CA ARG A 132 30.74 17.83 27.01
C ARG A 132 29.40 17.85 27.75
N ALA A 133 29.44 18.16 29.04
CA ALA A 133 28.27 18.15 29.90
C ALA A 133 27.31 19.35 29.65
N ALA A 134 26.05 19.15 30.07
CA ALA A 134 25.05 20.17 30.42
C ALA A 134 24.49 21.15 29.36
N TYR A 135 25.03 21.26 28.13
CA TYR A 135 24.60 22.30 27.16
C TYR A 135 24.44 21.84 25.70
N ALA A 136 24.26 20.55 25.42
CA ALA A 136 24.43 19.97 24.07
C ALA A 136 23.17 19.35 23.41
N TYR A 137 21.98 19.51 23.99
CA TYR A 137 20.69 19.18 23.37
C TYR A 137 19.72 20.34 23.61
N GLY A 138 18.90 20.66 22.59
CA GLY A 138 17.82 21.63 22.70
C GLY A 138 16.60 21.04 23.43
N ASP A 139 15.53 21.83 23.55
CA ASP A 139 14.29 21.39 24.18
C ASP A 139 13.69 20.15 23.49
N PRO A 140 13.01 19.26 24.23
CA PRO A 140 12.39 18.07 23.65
C PRO A 140 11.38 18.43 22.56
N ILE A 141 11.49 17.77 21.40
CA ILE A 141 10.72 18.12 20.20
C ILE A 141 9.37 17.43 20.26
N SER A 142 8.27 18.17 20.29
CA SER A 142 6.93 17.58 20.26
C SER A 142 6.57 17.09 18.87
N ILE A 143 5.90 15.93 18.80
CA ILE A 143 5.26 15.42 17.59
C ILE A 143 4.22 16.39 17.00
N THR A 144 3.72 17.36 17.78
CA THR A 144 2.78 18.40 17.33
C THR A 144 3.46 19.59 16.63
N GLU A 145 4.79 19.66 16.58
CA GLU A 145 5.50 20.77 15.93
C GLU A 145 5.45 20.65 14.39
N ALA A 146 4.81 21.61 13.74
CA ALA A 146 4.62 21.62 12.28
C ALA A 146 5.90 21.94 11.49
N ASN A 147 6.75 22.87 11.97
CA ASN A 147 7.98 23.25 11.27
C ASN A 147 9.17 22.34 11.65
N ARG A 148 9.03 21.03 11.42
CA ARG A 148 10.08 20.02 11.63
C ARG A 148 10.11 19.07 10.43
N PRO A 149 11.22 18.34 10.19
CA PRO A 149 11.27 17.30 9.18
C PRO A 149 10.17 16.24 9.38
N PRO A 150 9.89 15.41 8.36
CA PRO A 150 8.86 14.37 8.43
C PRO A 150 9.02 13.45 9.65
N LYS A 151 7.90 13.21 10.33
CA LYS A 151 7.81 12.36 11.54
C LYS A 151 7.09 11.06 11.17
N ASN A 152 7.77 10.22 10.38
CA ASN A 152 7.14 9.09 9.71
C ASN A 152 7.16 7.81 10.55
N PHE A 153 8.29 7.54 11.21
CA PHE A 153 8.47 6.34 12.03
C PHE A 153 9.45 6.57 13.18
N ILE A 154 9.31 5.76 14.22
CA ILE A 154 10.22 5.71 15.38
C ILE A 154 11.02 4.41 15.38
N ASP A 155 12.06 4.37 16.19
CA ASP A 155 12.82 3.15 16.50
C ASP A 155 12.88 2.94 18.02
N VAL A 156 12.87 1.66 18.45
CA VAL A 156 12.66 1.27 19.85
C VAL A 156 13.49 0.04 20.25
N SER A 157 13.79 -0.06 21.54
CA SER A 157 14.51 -1.17 22.18
C SER A 157 13.96 -1.39 23.59
N SER A 158 14.57 -2.29 24.37
CA SER A 158 14.24 -2.49 25.79
C SER A 158 14.29 -1.20 26.62
N TRP A 159 15.17 -0.25 26.24
CA TRP A 159 15.28 1.08 26.85
C TRP A 159 13.97 1.89 26.79
N ASN A 160 13.06 1.58 25.86
CA ASN A 160 11.74 2.23 25.75
C ASN A 160 10.62 1.48 26.50
N GLY A 161 10.91 0.31 27.07
CA GLY A 161 9.95 -0.60 27.70
C GLY A 161 8.98 -1.27 26.71
N SER A 162 8.06 -2.07 27.24
CA SER A 162 7.14 -2.94 26.47
C SER A 162 6.23 -2.27 25.43
N LEU A 163 5.95 -0.97 25.59
CA LEU A 163 5.06 -0.13 24.76
C LEU A 163 3.66 -0.73 24.54
N SER A 164 2.67 -0.24 25.28
CA SER A 164 1.29 -0.74 25.21
C SER A 164 0.60 -0.52 23.85
N VAL A 165 -0.45 -1.29 23.57
CA VAL A 165 -1.37 -1.06 22.43
C VAL A 165 -1.89 0.38 22.42
N ALA A 166 -2.20 0.96 23.59
CA ALA A 166 -2.65 2.33 23.70
C ALA A 166 -1.55 3.34 23.34
N ASN A 167 -0.28 3.07 23.71
CA ASN A 167 0.86 3.92 23.34
C ASN A 167 0.98 3.97 21.80
N TYR A 168 0.98 2.80 21.14
CA TYR A 168 1.03 2.71 19.68
C TYR A 168 -0.21 3.31 18.99
N GLN A 169 -1.40 3.19 19.58
CA GLN A 169 -2.61 3.84 19.05
C GLN A 169 -2.49 5.38 19.10
N THR A 170 -1.95 5.93 20.20
CA THR A 170 -1.66 7.37 20.33
C THR A 170 -0.60 7.81 19.31
N MET A 171 0.51 7.08 19.16
CA MET A 171 1.52 7.33 18.12
C MET A 171 0.91 7.37 16.72
N LYS A 172 0.05 6.41 16.40
CA LYS A 172 -0.65 6.33 15.11
C LYS A 172 -1.57 7.54 14.87
N SER A 173 -2.25 8.02 15.91
CA SER A 173 -3.11 9.21 15.82
C SER A 173 -2.34 10.50 15.48
N TYR A 174 -1.05 10.56 15.83
CA TYR A 174 -0.14 11.64 15.44
C TYR A 174 0.61 11.40 14.12
N GLY A 175 0.29 10.33 13.38
CA GLY A 175 0.84 10.06 12.04
C GLY A 175 2.06 9.13 11.99
N ILE A 176 2.48 8.52 13.09
CA ILE A 176 3.51 7.46 13.07
C ILE A 176 2.95 6.24 12.29
N GLY A 177 3.54 5.96 11.13
CA GLY A 177 3.16 4.85 10.25
C GLY A 177 3.99 3.58 10.47
N GLY A 178 5.17 3.70 11.08
CA GLY A 178 6.10 2.58 11.29
C GLY A 178 6.80 2.60 12.64
N VAL A 179 7.29 1.43 13.05
CA VAL A 179 8.24 1.24 14.16
C VAL A 179 9.33 0.26 13.75
N VAL A 180 10.58 0.55 14.13
CA VAL A 180 11.70 -0.40 14.02
C VAL A 180 12.08 -0.92 15.40
N VAL A 181 11.96 -2.22 15.61
CA VAL A 181 12.15 -2.87 16.91
C VAL A 181 13.52 -3.55 16.97
N LYS A 182 14.32 -3.29 18.03
CA LYS A 182 15.55 -4.05 18.28
C LYS A 182 15.20 -5.52 18.51
N MET A 183 15.82 -6.42 17.76
CA MET A 183 15.73 -7.87 18.04
C MET A 183 16.90 -8.33 18.90
N THR A 184 18.12 -8.00 18.47
CA THR A 184 19.35 -8.61 18.98
C THR A 184 20.54 -7.64 18.97
N GLU A 185 21.59 -8.00 19.71
CA GLU A 185 22.94 -7.40 19.62
C GLU A 185 24.00 -8.49 19.72
N ALA A 186 25.00 -8.46 18.83
CA ALA A 186 25.97 -9.55 18.63
C ALA A 186 25.29 -10.95 18.53
N THR A 187 25.91 -12.01 19.06
CA THR A 187 25.33 -13.37 19.09
C THR A 187 24.64 -13.72 20.42
N THR A 188 24.65 -12.83 21.41
CA THR A 188 24.31 -13.19 22.81
C THR A 188 23.07 -12.48 23.37
N TYR A 189 22.74 -11.27 22.92
CA TYR A 189 21.64 -10.47 23.47
C TYR A 189 20.39 -10.53 22.59
N GLN A 190 19.22 -10.76 23.23
CA GLN A 190 17.90 -10.54 22.62
C GLN A 190 17.11 -9.52 23.45
N ASN A 191 16.54 -8.50 22.81
CA ASN A 191 15.67 -7.51 23.46
C ASN A 191 14.47 -8.21 24.14
N PRO A 192 14.32 -8.19 25.47
CA PRO A 192 13.21 -8.87 26.15
C PRO A 192 11.85 -8.34 25.71
N GLU A 193 11.74 -7.03 25.44
CA GLU A 193 10.49 -6.35 25.09
C GLU A 193 10.03 -6.60 23.63
N ARG A 194 10.87 -7.25 22.81
CA ARG A 194 10.61 -7.46 21.37
C ARG A 194 9.22 -8.06 21.08
N PHE A 195 8.74 -8.99 21.91
CA PHE A 195 7.43 -9.60 21.71
C PHE A 195 6.29 -8.60 21.90
N ALA A 196 6.30 -7.82 22.99
CA ALA A 196 5.29 -6.80 23.25
C ALA A 196 5.35 -5.68 22.20
N GLN A 197 6.55 -5.20 21.88
CA GLN A 197 6.78 -4.14 20.89
C GLN A 197 6.29 -4.55 19.48
N VAL A 198 6.59 -5.78 19.03
CA VAL A 198 6.08 -6.33 17.75
C VAL A 198 4.57 -6.53 17.78
N GLN A 199 4.02 -7.18 18.80
CA GLN A 199 2.61 -7.57 18.84
C GLN A 199 1.69 -6.34 19.01
N ASN A 200 2.04 -5.40 19.88
CA ASN A 200 1.21 -4.22 20.16
C ASN A 200 1.20 -3.22 18.98
N ALA A 201 2.31 -3.07 18.26
CA ALA A 201 2.37 -2.25 17.05
C ALA A 201 1.58 -2.87 15.89
N ASN A 202 1.70 -4.19 15.68
CA ASN A 202 0.90 -4.92 14.69
C ASN A 202 -0.60 -4.86 15.01
N ALA A 203 -0.99 -4.93 16.30
CA ALA A 203 -2.39 -4.88 16.73
C ALA A 203 -3.11 -3.57 16.36
N VAL A 204 -2.39 -2.44 16.31
CA VAL A 204 -2.93 -1.16 15.83
C VAL A 204 -2.68 -0.93 14.33
N GLY A 205 -1.99 -1.84 13.65
CA GLY A 205 -1.62 -1.71 12.23
C GLY A 205 -0.64 -0.56 11.96
N ILE A 206 0.37 -0.39 12.82
CA ILE A 206 1.63 0.30 12.49
C ILE A 206 2.53 -0.73 11.80
N LYS A 207 3.33 -0.35 10.79
CA LYS A 207 4.28 -1.27 10.17
C LYS A 207 5.42 -1.60 11.12
N VAL A 208 5.64 -2.89 11.40
CA VAL A 208 6.81 -3.34 12.16
C VAL A 208 7.96 -3.71 11.23
N SER A 209 9.13 -3.14 11.52
CA SER A 209 10.44 -3.51 10.97
C SER A 209 11.36 -3.94 12.12
N ALA A 210 12.48 -4.59 11.83
CA ALA A 210 13.37 -5.15 12.84
C ALA A 210 14.82 -4.69 12.64
N TYR A 211 15.56 -4.40 13.71
CA TYR A 211 17.00 -4.09 13.63
C TYR A 211 17.86 -4.99 14.53
N HIS A 212 19.12 -5.10 14.14
CA HIS A 212 20.17 -5.81 14.85
C HIS A 212 21.39 -4.91 15.01
N TYR A 213 21.78 -4.66 16.27
CA TYR A 213 23.00 -3.91 16.58
C TYR A 213 24.21 -4.83 16.39
N SER A 214 25.01 -4.53 15.36
CA SER A 214 26.07 -5.40 14.88
C SER A 214 27.39 -5.16 15.63
N HIS A 215 28.19 -6.22 15.77
CA HIS A 215 29.55 -6.18 16.32
C HIS A 215 30.59 -6.79 15.35
N PHE A 216 30.15 -7.43 14.27
CA PHE A 216 31.02 -8.20 13.39
C PHE A 216 32.22 -7.42 12.83
N THR A 217 33.40 -8.06 12.89
CA THR A 217 34.65 -7.59 12.28
C THR A 217 35.06 -8.43 11.08
N THR A 218 34.52 -9.64 10.94
CA THR A 218 34.75 -10.56 9.81
C THR A 218 33.43 -10.96 9.12
N LYS A 219 33.54 -11.56 7.92
CA LYS A 219 32.37 -12.09 7.20
C LYS A 219 31.70 -13.25 7.94
N ASP A 220 32.47 -14.06 8.65
CA ASP A 220 31.94 -15.23 9.36
C ASP A 220 31.20 -14.80 10.63
N GLN A 221 31.69 -13.77 11.34
CA GLN A 221 30.95 -13.09 12.40
C GLN A 221 29.66 -12.45 11.86
N ALA A 222 29.73 -11.78 10.70
CA ALA A 222 28.55 -11.21 10.05
C ALA A 222 27.50 -12.27 9.66
N ILE A 223 27.92 -13.48 9.29
CA ILE A 223 27.04 -14.62 9.02
C ILE A 223 26.45 -15.20 10.33
N LYS A 224 27.23 -15.30 11.42
CA LYS A 224 26.73 -15.71 12.75
C LYS A 224 25.65 -14.73 13.25
N GLU A 225 25.94 -13.43 13.24
CA GLU A 225 25.03 -12.36 13.67
C GLU A 225 23.76 -12.30 12.81
N ALA A 226 23.87 -12.39 11.47
CA ALA A 226 22.71 -12.44 10.57
C ALA A 226 21.81 -13.67 10.81
N ASN A 227 22.38 -14.82 11.18
CA ASN A 227 21.60 -15.99 11.57
C ASN A 227 20.84 -15.75 12.88
N TYR A 228 21.54 -15.33 13.93
CA TYR A 228 20.96 -15.06 15.24
C TYR A 228 19.83 -14.02 15.20
N PHE A 229 20.00 -12.98 14.38
CA PHE A 229 18.96 -11.99 14.07
C PHE A 229 17.76 -12.61 13.33
N ALA A 230 18.00 -13.38 12.27
CA ALA A 230 16.93 -14.04 11.52
C ALA A 230 16.11 -15.01 12.39
N ASP A 231 16.76 -15.81 13.22
CA ASP A 231 16.11 -16.75 14.14
C ASP A 231 15.29 -16.03 15.21
N THR A 232 15.79 -14.91 15.75
CA THR A 232 15.05 -14.09 16.72
C THR A 232 13.84 -13.41 16.08
N ALA A 233 13.96 -12.90 14.84
CA ALA A 233 12.83 -12.30 14.12
C ALA A 233 11.74 -13.33 13.77
N ILE A 234 12.13 -14.54 13.33
CA ILE A 234 11.19 -15.66 13.11
C ILE A 234 10.44 -15.99 14.41
N ASN A 235 11.13 -16.05 15.55
CA ASN A 235 10.53 -16.35 16.84
C ASN A 235 9.47 -15.31 17.27
N THR A 236 9.64 -14.03 16.91
CA THR A 236 8.61 -12.99 17.14
C THR A 236 7.40 -13.05 16.19
N GLY A 237 7.38 -13.98 15.22
CA GLY A 237 6.29 -14.13 14.25
C GLY A 237 6.34 -13.14 13.08
N LEU A 238 7.48 -12.49 12.84
CA LEU A 238 7.62 -11.52 11.76
C LEU A 238 7.67 -12.21 10.38
N PRO A 239 6.90 -11.73 9.38
CA PRO A 239 6.85 -12.34 8.05
C PRO A 239 8.13 -12.10 7.24
N LYS A 240 8.31 -12.87 6.16
CA LYS A 240 9.57 -12.87 5.38
C LYS A 240 9.81 -11.63 4.52
N ASP A 241 8.79 -10.79 4.31
CA ASP A 241 8.90 -9.48 3.69
C ASP A 241 9.22 -8.34 4.69
N THR A 242 9.26 -8.65 6.01
CA THR A 242 9.70 -7.72 7.05
C THR A 242 11.04 -7.09 6.67
N LEU A 243 11.09 -5.78 6.87
CA LEU A 243 12.27 -4.99 6.67
C LEU A 243 13.27 -5.25 7.81
N MET A 244 14.46 -5.75 7.47
CA MET A 244 15.54 -6.11 8.37
C MET A 244 16.69 -5.10 8.26
N ILE A 245 17.10 -4.50 9.37
CA ILE A 245 18.15 -3.48 9.41
C ILE A 245 19.40 -4.03 10.09
N ASN A 246 20.53 -3.91 9.40
CA ASN A 246 21.86 -3.98 9.97
C ASN A 246 22.19 -2.60 10.55
N ASP A 247 22.21 -2.48 11.89
CA ASP A 247 22.66 -1.29 12.61
C ASP A 247 24.18 -1.43 12.84
N ALA A 248 24.96 -0.65 12.08
CA ALA A 248 26.41 -0.73 12.02
C ALA A 248 27.04 0.59 12.49
N GLU A 249 27.37 0.67 13.78
CA GLU A 249 27.97 1.84 14.40
C GLU A 249 29.02 1.53 15.49
N GLU A 250 29.31 0.25 15.76
CA GLU A 250 30.28 -0.16 16.79
C GLU A 250 31.73 0.04 16.34
N GLY A 251 32.57 0.64 17.19
CA GLY A 251 33.88 1.17 16.78
C GLY A 251 34.85 0.11 16.25
N SER A 252 34.74 -1.14 16.72
CA SER A 252 35.54 -2.28 16.26
C SER A 252 35.26 -2.68 14.80
N MET A 253 34.05 -2.39 14.30
CA MET A 253 33.63 -2.74 12.94
C MET A 253 34.40 -1.95 11.88
N ASN A 254 34.89 -0.75 12.22
CA ASN A 254 35.65 0.11 11.30
C ASN A 254 37.11 -0.36 11.14
N ASN A 255 37.27 -1.54 10.53
CA ASN A 255 38.55 -2.18 10.24
C ASN A 255 38.93 -2.18 8.74
N GLY A 256 38.23 -1.38 7.94
CA GLY A 256 38.37 -1.32 6.48
C GLY A 256 37.68 -2.46 5.70
N GLN A 257 37.08 -3.45 6.36
CA GLN A 257 36.29 -4.52 5.72
C GLN A 257 34.77 -4.35 5.87
N LEU A 258 34.30 -3.35 6.63
CA LEU A 258 32.91 -3.20 7.04
C LEU A 258 31.88 -3.28 5.89
N THR A 259 32.13 -2.60 4.77
CA THR A 259 31.23 -2.71 3.60
C THR A 259 31.08 -4.16 3.12
N ALA A 260 32.18 -4.91 3.02
CA ALA A 260 32.16 -6.31 2.57
C ALA A 260 31.54 -7.27 3.59
N ASN A 261 31.68 -6.97 4.89
CA ASN A 261 31.04 -7.72 5.97
C ASN A 261 29.53 -7.45 6.03
N SER A 262 29.11 -6.19 5.88
CA SER A 262 27.70 -5.79 5.80
C SER A 262 26.98 -6.41 4.60
N ILE A 263 27.67 -6.56 3.45
CA ILE A 263 27.15 -7.30 2.31
C ILE A 263 26.99 -8.80 2.63
N ALA A 264 27.92 -9.40 3.38
CA ALA A 264 27.80 -10.80 3.83
C ALA A 264 26.60 -10.99 4.77
N PHE A 265 26.41 -10.10 5.76
CA PHE A 265 25.24 -10.06 6.65
C PHE A 265 23.92 -9.98 5.85
N ALA A 266 23.81 -9.02 4.94
CA ALA A 266 22.62 -8.81 4.13
C ALA A 266 22.33 -9.99 3.18
N ASN A 267 23.36 -10.64 2.64
CA ASN A 267 23.19 -11.81 1.79
C ASN A 267 22.84 -13.07 2.60
N GLN A 268 23.31 -13.20 3.83
CA GLN A 268 22.87 -14.27 4.73
C GLN A 268 21.40 -14.09 5.13
N LEU A 269 20.93 -12.87 5.43
CA LEU A 269 19.50 -12.60 5.66
C LEU A 269 18.63 -12.99 4.46
N LYS A 270 19.06 -12.63 3.24
CA LYS A 270 18.40 -13.04 1.98
C LYS A 270 18.36 -14.57 1.84
N ALA A 271 19.44 -15.27 2.16
CA ALA A 271 19.50 -16.74 2.17
C ALA A 271 18.60 -17.38 3.26
N ARG A 272 18.42 -16.71 4.41
CA ARG A 272 17.41 -17.05 5.44
C ARG A 272 15.98 -16.60 5.06
N GLY A 273 15.77 -16.14 3.84
CA GLY A 273 14.48 -15.77 3.26
C GLY A 273 14.01 -14.34 3.54
N PHE A 274 14.75 -13.53 4.30
CA PHE A 274 14.44 -12.12 4.53
C PHE A 274 15.09 -11.27 3.43
N THR A 275 14.36 -11.03 2.34
CA THR A 275 14.92 -10.39 1.14
C THR A 275 15.03 -8.86 1.24
N ASN A 276 14.29 -8.26 2.16
CA ASN A 276 14.16 -6.82 2.35
C ASN A 276 15.14 -6.34 3.44
N VAL A 277 16.36 -5.96 3.05
CA VAL A 277 17.44 -5.54 3.96
C VAL A 277 17.79 -4.05 3.76
N LEU A 278 18.20 -3.38 4.84
CA LEU A 278 18.80 -2.03 4.87
C LEU A 278 20.05 -1.99 5.77
N HIS A 279 20.84 -0.95 5.61
CA HIS A 279 21.99 -0.61 6.45
C HIS A 279 21.77 0.73 7.13
N TYR A 280 21.89 0.76 8.46
CA TYR A 280 21.89 1.96 9.27
C TYR A 280 23.30 2.31 9.75
N SER A 281 23.64 3.60 9.75
CA SER A 281 24.85 4.14 10.38
C SER A 281 24.79 5.68 10.52
N MET A 282 25.70 6.25 11.31
CA MET A 282 25.92 7.68 11.39
C MET A 282 26.54 8.24 10.10
N ALA A 283 26.15 9.46 9.69
CA ALA A 283 26.48 10.01 8.38
C ALA A 283 27.97 10.00 8.02
N ALA A 284 28.85 10.25 9.00
CA ALA A 284 30.30 10.22 8.84
C ALA A 284 30.78 8.92 8.15
N TRP A 285 30.24 7.75 8.53
CA TRP A 285 30.69 6.47 7.96
C TRP A 285 30.31 6.31 6.49
N PHE A 286 29.17 6.86 6.06
CA PHE A 286 28.77 6.87 4.65
C PHE A 286 29.51 7.94 3.82
N THR A 287 29.83 9.10 4.42
CA THR A 287 30.49 10.22 3.71
C THR A 287 32.02 10.10 3.67
N GLU A 288 32.63 9.43 4.65
CA GLU A 288 34.09 9.22 4.75
C GLU A 288 34.53 7.87 4.16
N GLY A 289 33.59 7.04 3.68
CA GLY A 289 33.87 5.81 2.93
C GLY A 289 34.08 4.55 3.77
N VAL A 290 33.80 4.59 5.08
CA VAL A 290 33.82 3.43 5.99
C VAL A 290 32.74 2.41 5.59
N LEU A 291 31.55 2.91 5.28
CA LEU A 291 30.49 2.22 4.55
C LEU A 291 30.39 2.85 3.15
N SER A 292 30.26 2.04 2.10
CA SER A 292 30.17 2.52 0.71
C SER A 292 28.73 2.51 0.20
N PRO A 293 28.07 3.67 0.05
CA PRO A 293 26.67 3.73 -0.39
C PRO A 293 26.38 3.02 -1.72
N THR A 294 27.31 3.13 -2.67
CA THR A 294 27.17 2.56 -4.01
C THR A 294 27.33 1.04 -4.07
N GLN A 295 27.98 0.43 -3.07
CA GLN A 295 28.13 -1.04 -2.99
C GLN A 295 26.98 -1.70 -2.21
N LEU A 296 26.35 -0.95 -1.30
CA LEU A 296 25.17 -1.38 -0.54
C LEU A 296 23.85 -1.13 -1.31
N GLY A 297 23.88 -0.24 -2.30
CA GLY A 297 22.71 0.36 -2.94
C GLY A 297 22.26 1.57 -2.13
N THR A 298 22.13 2.74 -2.77
CA THR A 298 21.80 3.98 -2.06
C THR A 298 20.38 3.92 -1.51
N GLU A 299 19.46 3.29 -2.25
CA GLU A 299 18.10 2.98 -1.83
C GLU A 299 18.02 1.97 -0.66
N ASN A 300 19.16 1.44 -0.21
CA ASN A 300 19.27 0.53 0.93
C ASN A 300 19.86 1.16 2.21
N ILE A 301 19.91 2.49 2.28
CA ILE A 301 20.56 3.22 3.39
C ILE A 301 19.55 3.95 4.28
N TRP A 302 19.76 3.86 5.59
CA TRP A 302 19.09 4.66 6.59
C TRP A 302 20.16 5.42 7.39
N ILE A 303 20.26 6.72 7.17
CA ILE A 303 21.37 7.52 7.70
C ILE A 303 20.97 8.28 8.96
N ALA A 304 21.86 8.38 9.95
CA ALA A 304 21.64 9.21 11.12
C ALA A 304 22.51 10.48 11.09
N GLN A 305 21.86 11.64 11.16
CA GLN A 305 22.53 12.93 11.33
C GLN A 305 21.57 13.96 11.91
N TYR A 306 21.86 14.48 13.11
CA TYR A 306 20.98 15.42 13.79
C TYR A 306 21.43 16.87 13.51
N PRO A 307 20.64 17.71 12.82
CA PRO A 307 20.88 19.14 12.72
C PRO A 307 20.67 19.82 14.08
N PHE A 308 21.28 20.99 14.28
CA PHE A 308 21.07 21.77 15.51
C PHE A 308 19.65 22.35 15.59
N GLU A 309 19.15 22.87 14.47
CA GLU A 309 17.78 23.39 14.32
C GLU A 309 17.08 22.67 13.15
N PRO A 310 16.45 21.50 13.39
CA PRO A 310 15.68 20.80 12.36
C PRO A 310 14.45 21.60 11.94
N THR A 311 14.33 21.90 10.63
CA THR A 311 13.17 22.58 10.01
C THR A 311 12.54 21.71 8.90
N ALA A 312 11.30 22.01 8.50
CA ALA A 312 10.52 21.13 7.59
C ALA A 312 11.08 20.99 6.17
N ASP A 313 11.90 21.95 5.73
CA ASP A 313 12.56 22.02 4.42
C ASP A 313 13.94 21.33 4.38
N GLN A 314 14.56 21.06 5.53
CA GLN A 314 15.84 20.36 5.65
C GLN A 314 15.69 18.85 5.39
N LEU A 315 15.34 18.43 4.17
CA LEU A 315 15.25 17.02 3.79
C LEU A 315 16.65 16.46 3.44
N TRP A 316 17.54 16.40 4.43
CA TRP A 316 18.91 15.89 4.26
C TRP A 316 18.91 14.44 3.76
N HIS A 317 19.90 14.09 2.95
CA HIS A 317 20.14 12.76 2.37
C HIS A 317 19.06 12.22 1.41
N LYS A 318 18.08 13.06 1.05
CA LYS A 318 16.99 12.68 0.15
C LYS A 318 17.40 12.65 -1.32
N ASN A 319 18.30 13.53 -1.75
CA ASN A 319 18.70 13.68 -3.16
C ASN A 319 19.77 12.63 -3.56
N GLU A 320 20.45 12.10 -2.55
CA GLU A 320 21.37 10.98 -2.55
C GLU A 320 20.64 9.63 -2.75
N GLY A 321 19.31 9.63 -2.64
CA GLY A 321 18.44 8.47 -2.90
C GLY A 321 18.27 7.53 -1.71
N TYR A 322 18.61 7.96 -0.49
CA TYR A 322 18.58 7.08 0.69
C TYR A 322 17.15 6.74 1.13
N ALA A 323 16.98 5.58 1.76
CA ALA A 323 15.68 5.04 2.13
C ALA A 323 14.97 5.86 3.22
N ALA A 324 15.73 6.32 4.20
CA ALA A 324 15.27 7.09 5.36
C ALA A 324 16.40 7.89 6.02
N TRP A 325 16.03 8.82 6.89
CA TRP A 325 16.95 9.65 7.66
C TRP A 325 16.47 9.80 9.12
N GLN A 326 17.31 9.37 10.08
CA GLN A 326 17.13 9.65 11.51
C GLN A 326 17.68 11.04 11.82
N TRP A 327 16.79 11.95 12.22
CA TRP A 327 17.10 13.38 12.31
C TRP A 327 17.04 13.93 13.74
N SER A 328 16.49 13.20 14.71
CA SER A 328 16.56 13.55 16.12
C SER A 328 16.41 12.32 17.03
N SER A 329 16.88 12.47 18.27
CA SER A 329 16.73 11.54 19.40
C SER A 329 15.98 12.18 20.59
N LEU A 330 15.16 13.21 20.31
CA LEU A 330 14.45 14.01 21.31
C LEU A 330 12.92 14.07 21.10
N LEU A 331 12.31 13.12 20.36
CA LEU A 331 10.88 13.19 20.09
C LEU A 331 10.06 12.89 21.35
N THR A 332 9.14 13.80 21.69
CA THR A 332 8.10 13.59 22.70
C THR A 332 6.74 13.43 22.02
N ILE A 333 5.89 12.57 22.59
CA ILE A 333 4.55 12.25 22.07
C ILE A 333 3.56 12.43 23.21
N PRO A 334 2.72 13.50 23.21
CA PRO A 334 1.75 13.73 24.27
C PRO A 334 0.80 12.53 24.44
N GLY A 335 0.56 12.11 25.68
CA GLY A 335 -0.24 10.91 25.97
C GLY A 335 0.50 9.58 25.79
N VAL A 336 1.80 9.58 25.51
CA VAL A 336 2.69 8.41 25.60
C VAL A 336 3.74 8.68 26.67
N ASP A 337 3.52 8.17 27.87
CA ASP A 337 4.54 8.17 28.93
C ASP A 337 5.38 6.89 28.83
N ILE A 338 6.69 7.06 28.76
CA ILE A 338 7.71 6.03 28.94
C ILE A 338 8.84 6.62 29.80
N GLY A 339 9.37 5.86 30.75
CA GLY A 339 10.27 6.39 31.79
C GLY A 339 11.59 7.01 31.31
N VAL A 340 11.95 6.88 30.03
CA VAL A 340 13.10 7.52 29.38
C VAL A 340 12.76 8.82 28.62
N GLY A 341 11.49 9.21 28.57
CA GLY A 341 11.00 10.52 28.15
C GLY A 341 11.01 10.85 26.64
N VAL A 342 11.86 10.21 25.83
CA VAL A 342 12.02 10.53 24.39
C VAL A 342 12.13 9.31 23.49
N PHE A 343 11.82 9.51 22.21
CA PHE A 343 12.03 8.58 21.10
C PHE A 343 13.01 9.15 20.06
N ASP A 344 13.67 8.26 19.34
CA ASP A 344 14.34 8.58 18.08
C ASP A 344 13.31 8.69 16.93
N ILE A 345 13.54 9.62 15.99
CA ILE A 345 12.55 10.00 14.97
C ILE A 345 13.14 10.17 13.57
N ASN A 346 12.38 9.67 12.61
CA ASN A 346 12.84 9.40 11.26
C ASN A 346 11.88 9.94 10.18
N ALA A 347 12.48 10.39 9.09
CA ALA A 347 11.81 10.63 7.82
C ALA A 347 11.93 9.38 6.92
N ASP A 348 10.83 8.93 6.31
CA ASP A 348 10.78 7.83 5.34
C ASP A 348 10.68 8.43 3.94
N TYR A 349 11.71 8.22 3.10
CA TYR A 349 11.77 8.77 1.75
C TYR A 349 11.31 7.79 0.66
N THR A 350 11.15 6.51 1.01
CA THR A 350 10.83 5.42 0.06
C THR A 350 9.50 4.72 0.36
N GLY A 351 8.90 4.99 1.52
CA GLY A 351 7.77 4.24 2.06
C GLY A 351 8.16 2.89 2.64
N ARG A 352 9.45 2.50 2.65
CA ARG A 352 9.89 1.17 3.10
C ARG A 352 9.64 0.92 4.58
N PHE A 353 9.61 1.97 5.40
CA PHE A 353 9.39 1.88 6.86
C PHE A 353 7.93 2.06 7.28
N THR A 354 7.13 2.78 6.47
CA THR A 354 5.74 3.14 6.81
C THR A 354 4.67 2.46 5.96
N SER A 355 4.97 2.05 4.72
CA SER A 355 4.00 1.38 3.84
C SER A 355 4.04 -0.14 4.09
N SER A 356 2.96 -0.69 4.64
CA SER A 356 2.83 -2.10 5.09
C SER A 356 2.74 -3.12 3.95
N GLY A 357 3.67 -3.11 3.00
CA GLY A 357 3.76 -4.05 1.87
C GLY A 357 2.66 -3.91 0.81
N GLY A 358 1.55 -3.25 1.15
CA GLY A 358 0.41 -3.03 0.28
C GLY A 358 0.79 -2.31 -1.02
N LYS A 359 0.27 -2.84 -2.13
CA LYS A 359 0.35 -2.24 -3.45
C LYS A 359 -0.17 -0.81 -3.39
N GLN A 360 0.69 0.18 -3.63
CA GLN A 360 0.28 1.59 -3.65
C GLN A 360 -0.76 1.81 -4.74
N TYR A 361 -1.93 2.30 -4.34
CA TYR A 361 -3.07 2.54 -5.22
C TYR A 361 -3.07 3.98 -5.75
N ASP A 362 -3.59 4.17 -6.95
CA ASP A 362 -3.80 5.48 -7.57
C ASP A 362 -5.05 6.13 -6.97
N ASP A 363 -5.00 7.42 -6.61
CA ASP A 363 -6.17 8.15 -6.10
C ASP A 363 -7.30 8.18 -7.12
N LEU A 364 -8.53 7.86 -6.71
CA LEU A 364 -9.71 8.04 -7.55
C LEU A 364 -10.21 9.48 -7.47
N ILE A 365 -9.76 10.32 -8.40
CA ILE A 365 -10.06 11.75 -8.48
C ILE A 365 -11.52 12.02 -8.90
N SER A 366 -12.09 11.17 -9.77
CA SER A 366 -13.48 11.29 -10.22
C SER A 366 -13.98 9.98 -10.81
N GLN A 367 -15.27 9.69 -10.64
CA GLN A 367 -15.97 8.59 -11.32
C GLN A 367 -17.35 9.05 -11.78
N LYS A 368 -17.74 8.71 -13.01
CA LYS A 368 -18.96 9.19 -13.68
C LYS A 368 -19.64 8.09 -14.51
N ASN A 369 -20.96 8.16 -14.65
CA ASN A 369 -21.75 7.26 -15.50
C ASN A 369 -21.85 7.79 -16.93
N TYR A 370 -20.74 7.92 -17.65
CA TYR A 370 -20.77 8.35 -19.06
C TYR A 370 -21.47 7.34 -19.97
N ASP A 371 -22.24 7.83 -20.94
CA ASP A 371 -23.09 7.03 -21.84
C ASP A 371 -23.00 7.58 -23.27
N TYR A 372 -22.13 6.95 -24.07
CA TYR A 372 -21.89 7.34 -25.47
C TYR A 372 -21.25 6.19 -26.26
N ASN A 373 -21.30 6.27 -27.59
CA ASN A 373 -20.73 5.28 -28.50
C ASN A 373 -19.31 5.68 -28.92
N ALA A 374 -18.46 4.67 -29.06
CA ALA A 374 -17.08 4.80 -29.48
C ALA A 374 -16.67 3.62 -30.36
N LYS A 375 -15.45 3.69 -30.89
CA LYS A 375 -14.77 2.58 -31.57
C LYS A 375 -13.43 2.34 -30.87
N VAL A 376 -13.09 1.08 -30.60
CA VAL A 376 -11.75 0.73 -30.15
C VAL A 376 -10.77 1.01 -31.29
N LYS A 377 -9.61 1.58 -31.00
CA LYS A 377 -8.58 1.89 -32.00
C LYS A 377 -8.01 0.62 -32.65
N VAL A 378 -7.22 0.81 -33.71
CA VAL A 378 -6.50 -0.26 -34.40
C VAL A 378 -5.54 -1.00 -33.46
N ALA A 379 -5.26 -2.27 -33.76
CA ALA A 379 -4.51 -3.18 -32.87
C ALA A 379 -3.13 -2.64 -32.44
N SER A 380 -2.44 -1.89 -33.31
CA SER A 380 -1.15 -1.25 -33.00
C SER A 380 -1.23 -0.24 -31.84
N GLU A 381 -2.38 0.40 -31.66
CA GLU A 381 -2.68 1.34 -30.57
C GLU A 381 -3.32 0.62 -29.39
N ALA A 382 -4.33 -0.21 -29.65
CA ALA A 382 -5.10 -0.89 -28.59
C ALA A 382 -4.22 -1.84 -27.74
N LYS A 383 -3.20 -2.49 -28.33
CA LYS A 383 -2.25 -3.34 -27.58
C LYS A 383 -1.39 -2.60 -26.55
N LYS A 384 -1.33 -1.26 -26.60
CA LYS A 384 -0.64 -0.42 -25.60
C LYS A 384 -1.41 -0.32 -24.29
N HIS A 385 -2.65 -0.82 -24.25
CA HIS A 385 -3.56 -0.70 -23.14
C HIS A 385 -4.13 -2.07 -22.75
N ASP A 386 -4.07 -2.37 -21.47
CA ASP A 386 -4.74 -3.52 -20.87
C ASP A 386 -6.22 -3.24 -20.61
N VAL A 387 -7.01 -4.31 -20.61
CA VAL A 387 -8.42 -4.33 -20.21
C VAL A 387 -8.51 -4.94 -18.82
N TYR A 388 -9.21 -4.28 -17.90
CA TYR A 388 -9.26 -4.62 -16.49
C TYR A 388 -10.69 -4.94 -16.03
N ASN A 389 -10.83 -5.84 -15.05
CA ASN A 389 -12.13 -6.16 -14.42
C ASN A 389 -12.70 -5.00 -13.58
N GLY A 390 -11.85 -4.07 -13.12
CA GLY A 390 -12.19 -2.85 -12.39
C GLY A 390 -11.33 -1.66 -12.83
N ILE A 391 -11.51 -0.49 -12.21
CA ILE A 391 -10.67 0.69 -12.49
C ILE A 391 -9.23 0.36 -12.08
N TYR A 392 -8.26 0.55 -12.99
CA TYR A 392 -6.88 0.13 -12.74
C TYR A 392 -6.31 0.77 -11.47
N ASN A 393 -5.76 -0.09 -10.61
CA ASN A 393 -4.95 0.28 -9.45
C ASN A 393 -5.61 1.21 -8.41
N VAL A 394 -6.94 1.32 -8.32
CA VAL A 394 -7.59 2.10 -7.24
C VAL A 394 -7.97 1.26 -6.01
N GLY A 395 -7.67 -0.03 -6.01
CA GLY A 395 -7.97 -0.94 -4.90
C GLY A 395 -7.62 -2.41 -5.18
N PRO A 396 -7.80 -3.30 -4.19
CA PRO A 396 -7.55 -4.74 -4.33
C PRO A 396 -8.54 -5.42 -5.28
N GLY A 397 -8.20 -6.63 -5.75
CA GLY A 397 -9.06 -7.44 -6.63
C GLY A 397 -9.06 -7.04 -8.11
N VAL A 398 -8.42 -5.91 -8.48
CA VAL A 398 -8.32 -5.47 -9.88
C VAL A 398 -7.18 -6.18 -10.61
N SER A 399 -7.51 -6.89 -11.69
CA SER A 399 -6.61 -7.68 -12.54
C SER A 399 -6.77 -7.35 -14.03
N SER A 400 -5.70 -7.55 -14.81
CA SER A 400 -5.78 -7.48 -16.28
C SER A 400 -6.43 -8.76 -16.81
N MET A 401 -7.36 -8.59 -17.76
CA MET A 401 -8.04 -9.64 -18.50
C MET A 401 -7.47 -9.81 -19.92
N GLY A 402 -6.37 -9.11 -20.24
CA GLY A 402 -5.69 -9.15 -21.54
C GLY A 402 -5.45 -7.77 -22.15
N LYS A 403 -4.82 -7.75 -23.33
CA LYS A 403 -4.59 -6.52 -24.11
C LYS A 403 -5.82 -6.12 -24.92
N GLY A 404 -5.98 -4.83 -25.17
CA GLY A 404 -7.14 -4.26 -25.87
C GLY A 404 -7.23 -4.57 -27.37
N ASP A 405 -6.20 -5.16 -27.98
CA ASP A 405 -6.14 -5.45 -29.41
C ASP A 405 -7.07 -6.58 -29.87
N ILE A 406 -7.47 -7.48 -28.98
CA ILE A 406 -8.56 -8.45 -29.26
C ILE A 406 -9.91 -7.76 -29.54
N TYR A 407 -10.07 -6.50 -29.10
CA TYR A 407 -11.24 -5.67 -29.36
C TYR A 407 -11.00 -4.62 -30.47
N ALA A 408 -9.84 -4.62 -31.12
CA ALA A 408 -9.44 -3.58 -32.06
C ALA A 408 -10.46 -3.35 -33.19
N GLY A 409 -10.79 -2.08 -33.44
CA GLY A 409 -11.75 -1.70 -34.48
C GLY A 409 -13.21 -2.08 -34.21
N GLN A 410 -13.53 -2.75 -33.10
CA GLN A 410 -14.92 -3.06 -32.75
C GLN A 410 -15.67 -1.81 -32.25
N ALA A 411 -16.99 -1.79 -32.49
CA ALA A 411 -17.86 -0.76 -31.93
C ALA A 411 -18.08 -1.04 -30.43
N ALA A 412 -17.83 -0.02 -29.60
CA ALA A 412 -17.91 -0.10 -28.15
C ALA A 412 -18.90 0.94 -27.62
N HIS A 413 -19.74 0.54 -26.68
CA HIS A 413 -20.61 1.44 -25.95
C HIS A 413 -19.98 1.76 -24.60
N ILE A 414 -19.68 3.03 -24.35
CA ILE A 414 -19.09 3.52 -23.11
C ILE A 414 -20.21 3.70 -22.08
N THR A 415 -20.01 3.15 -20.88
CA THR A 415 -21.00 3.07 -19.79
C THR A 415 -20.47 3.66 -18.47
N GLY A 416 -19.28 4.27 -18.49
CA GLY A 416 -18.65 4.84 -17.31
C GLY A 416 -17.28 5.43 -17.60
N TYR A 417 -16.84 6.34 -16.73
CA TYR A 417 -15.55 7.01 -16.75
C TYR A 417 -14.97 7.07 -15.34
N ALA A 418 -13.66 6.99 -15.26
CA ALA A 418 -12.90 7.21 -14.04
C ALA A 418 -11.62 7.99 -14.36
N LYS A 419 -11.27 8.94 -13.49
CA LYS A 419 -9.98 9.62 -13.50
C LYS A 419 -9.21 9.24 -12.25
N THR A 420 -8.02 8.69 -12.42
CA THR A 420 -7.08 8.44 -11.33
C THR A 420 -5.96 9.48 -11.32
N SER A 421 -5.11 9.49 -10.29
CA SER A 421 -3.86 10.27 -10.30
C SER A 421 -2.88 9.86 -11.41
N ARG A 422 -3.06 8.69 -12.03
CA ARG A 422 -2.25 8.18 -13.15
C ARG A 422 -2.86 8.45 -14.53
N ALA A 423 -4.15 8.17 -14.73
CA ALA A 423 -4.77 8.16 -16.06
C ALA A 423 -6.30 8.24 -16.04
N GLU A 424 -6.90 8.43 -17.23
CA GLU A 424 -8.34 8.31 -17.45
C GLU A 424 -8.69 6.93 -18.02
N PHE A 425 -9.77 6.33 -17.51
CA PHE A 425 -10.27 5.02 -17.91
C PHE A 425 -11.76 5.10 -18.27
N LEU A 426 -12.17 4.28 -19.25
CA LEU A 426 -13.56 4.13 -19.66
C LEU A 426 -14.03 2.70 -19.40
N ARG A 427 -15.25 2.55 -18.85
CA ARG A 427 -15.95 1.27 -18.78
C ARG A 427 -16.69 1.06 -20.09
N PHE A 428 -16.43 -0.05 -20.78
CA PHE A 428 -16.99 -0.31 -22.10
C PHE A 428 -17.71 -1.66 -22.21
N ALA A 429 -18.69 -1.69 -23.10
CA ALA A 429 -19.46 -2.86 -23.49
C ALA A 429 -19.36 -3.09 -25.01
N ILE A 430 -19.42 -4.35 -25.43
CA ILE A 430 -19.44 -4.77 -26.85
C ILE A 430 -20.59 -5.77 -27.01
N GLY A 431 -21.43 -5.59 -28.04
CA GLY A 431 -22.62 -6.43 -28.24
C GLY A 431 -23.61 -6.39 -27.06
N GLY A 432 -23.64 -5.28 -26.30
CA GLY A 432 -24.44 -5.14 -25.08
C GLY A 432 -23.83 -5.78 -23.82
N LYS A 433 -22.79 -6.62 -23.95
CA LYS A 433 -22.09 -7.21 -22.80
C LYS A 433 -20.99 -6.28 -22.31
N THR A 434 -21.02 -5.92 -21.02
CA THR A 434 -19.90 -5.22 -20.35
C THR A 434 -18.62 -6.04 -20.46
N ILE A 435 -17.55 -5.43 -20.97
CA ILE A 435 -16.24 -6.07 -21.14
C ILE A 435 -15.33 -5.76 -19.95
N GLY A 436 -15.23 -4.49 -19.55
CA GLY A 436 -14.36 -4.06 -18.47
C GLY A 436 -14.00 -2.58 -18.56
N TRP A 437 -12.87 -2.22 -17.95
CA TRP A 437 -12.27 -0.88 -17.99
C TRP A 437 -11.00 -0.90 -18.86
N MET A 438 -10.81 0.12 -19.69
CA MET A 438 -9.57 0.31 -20.46
C MET A 438 -9.21 1.80 -20.50
N ASN A 439 -7.93 2.13 -20.68
CA ASN A 439 -7.47 3.53 -20.74
C ASN A 439 -8.22 4.29 -21.86
N LYS A 440 -8.66 5.52 -21.57
CA LYS A 440 -9.42 6.37 -22.50
C LYS A 440 -8.73 6.54 -23.86
N GLN A 441 -7.40 6.55 -23.89
CA GLN A 441 -6.60 6.67 -25.12
C GLN A 441 -6.80 5.51 -26.10
N ALA A 442 -7.33 4.36 -25.68
CA ALA A 442 -7.63 3.22 -26.54
C ALA A 442 -8.85 3.42 -27.46
N PHE A 443 -9.64 4.48 -27.26
CA PHE A 443 -10.92 4.70 -27.95
C PHE A 443 -10.91 5.94 -28.85
N THR A 444 -11.78 5.91 -29.86
CA THR A 444 -12.17 7.09 -30.66
C THR A 444 -13.69 7.26 -30.50
N PRO A 445 -14.20 8.43 -30.09
CA PRO A 445 -15.64 8.64 -29.89
C PRO A 445 -16.41 8.58 -31.22
N THR A 446 -17.70 8.24 -31.18
CA THR A 446 -18.59 8.08 -32.35
C THR A 446 -19.93 8.75 -32.04
N LEU A 447 -19.89 10.08 -31.99
CA LEU A 447 -20.97 10.94 -31.52
C LEU A 447 -21.93 11.34 -32.65
N ASN A 448 -23.19 11.59 -32.28
CA ASN A 448 -24.18 12.24 -33.12
C ASN A 448 -23.94 13.76 -33.17
N THR A 449 -24.21 14.37 -34.32
CA THR A 449 -24.48 15.82 -34.37
C THR A 449 -25.94 16.09 -34.00
N ALA A 450 -26.24 17.30 -33.54
CA ALA A 450 -27.57 17.68 -33.06
C ALA A 450 -28.00 19.06 -33.58
N THR A 451 -29.19 19.14 -34.14
CA THR A 451 -29.89 20.41 -34.42
C THR A 451 -30.84 20.70 -33.27
N TYR A 452 -30.59 21.78 -32.54
CA TYR A 452 -31.38 22.17 -31.37
C TYR A 452 -32.49 23.16 -31.72
N THR A 453 -33.61 23.11 -31.00
CA THR A 453 -34.69 24.11 -31.10
C THR A 453 -35.25 24.38 -29.70
N LYS A 454 -35.32 25.65 -29.29
CA LYS A 454 -35.94 26.04 -28.01
C LYS A 454 -37.45 25.88 -28.08
N MET A 455 -38.06 25.45 -26.98
CA MET A 455 -39.50 25.22 -26.87
C MET A 455 -39.99 25.67 -25.48
N ASN A 456 -41.31 25.73 -25.29
CA ASN A 456 -41.92 25.90 -23.97
C ASN A 456 -43.28 25.19 -23.93
N LYS A 457 -43.25 23.86 -24.09
CA LYS A 457 -44.46 23.02 -24.13
C LYS A 457 -44.60 22.24 -22.83
N GLN A 458 -45.82 21.97 -22.41
CA GLN A 458 -46.07 20.96 -21.37
C GLN A 458 -46.12 19.58 -22.01
N GLY A 459 -45.69 18.55 -21.29
CA GLY A 459 -45.85 17.16 -21.69
C GLY A 459 -45.94 16.24 -20.48
N ILE A 460 -46.42 15.02 -20.69
CA ILE A 460 -46.49 13.97 -19.68
C ILE A 460 -45.48 12.89 -20.03
N ILE A 461 -44.55 12.60 -19.12
CA ILE A 461 -43.68 11.41 -19.24
C ILE A 461 -44.59 10.18 -19.15
N ALA A 462 -44.44 9.26 -20.10
CA ALA A 462 -45.29 8.07 -20.23
C ALA A 462 -45.26 7.20 -18.96
N ASP A 463 -46.22 6.29 -18.85
CA ASP A 463 -46.28 5.33 -17.75
C ASP A 463 -45.00 4.48 -17.67
N ALA A 464 -44.81 3.75 -16.57
CA ALA A 464 -43.59 3.01 -16.32
C ALA A 464 -43.29 1.90 -17.35
N SER A 465 -44.30 1.32 -18.01
CA SER A 465 -44.09 0.27 -19.02
C SER A 465 -43.40 0.79 -20.28
N ILE A 466 -43.70 2.02 -20.69
CA ILE A 466 -43.06 2.71 -21.83
C ILE A 466 -41.77 3.41 -21.37
N SER A 467 -41.86 4.26 -20.35
CA SER A 467 -40.78 5.17 -19.95
C SER A 467 -39.55 4.45 -19.37
N ASN A 468 -39.68 3.22 -18.84
CA ASN A 468 -38.53 2.44 -18.38
C ASN A 468 -37.57 2.04 -19.52
N GLY A 469 -38.06 1.99 -20.78
CA GLY A 469 -37.23 1.77 -21.96
C GLY A 469 -36.22 2.90 -22.23
N HIS A 470 -36.42 4.08 -21.64
CA HIS A 470 -35.68 5.30 -21.99
C HIS A 470 -34.82 5.82 -20.83
N GLY A 471 -33.55 6.09 -21.11
CA GLY A 471 -32.62 6.75 -20.18
C GLY A 471 -32.78 8.27 -20.16
N VAL A 472 -32.43 8.88 -19.03
CA VAL A 472 -32.35 10.34 -18.86
C VAL A 472 -30.88 10.74 -18.79
N PHE A 473 -30.47 11.79 -19.52
CA PHE A 473 -29.07 12.13 -19.75
C PHE A 473 -28.75 13.61 -19.48
N SER A 474 -27.50 13.92 -19.09
CA SER A 474 -27.07 15.32 -18.90
C SER A 474 -26.91 16.10 -20.20
N LYS A 475 -26.74 15.39 -21.34
CA LYS A 475 -26.62 15.92 -22.71
C LYS A 475 -27.62 15.21 -23.62
N ALA A 476 -27.86 15.74 -24.82
CA ALA A 476 -28.62 15.01 -25.84
C ALA A 476 -27.91 13.68 -26.18
N ASN A 477 -28.68 12.65 -26.54
CA ASN A 477 -28.19 11.27 -26.55
C ASN A 477 -26.99 11.06 -27.51
N ASN A 478 -25.87 10.59 -26.96
CA ASN A 478 -24.62 10.35 -27.69
C ASN A 478 -24.07 11.59 -28.44
N THR A 479 -24.26 12.82 -27.94
CA THR A 479 -23.71 14.04 -28.60
C THR A 479 -22.42 14.57 -27.98
N ALA A 480 -21.95 14.03 -26.86
CA ALA A 480 -20.73 14.44 -26.17
C ALA A 480 -20.16 13.30 -25.31
N GLU A 481 -18.83 13.29 -25.09
CA GLU A 481 -18.18 12.30 -24.22
C GLU A 481 -18.53 12.48 -22.73
N ASP A 482 -18.92 13.68 -22.30
CA ASP A 482 -19.33 14.01 -20.93
C ASP A 482 -20.86 13.92 -20.73
N GLY A 483 -21.54 13.15 -21.60
CA GLY A 483 -22.93 12.77 -21.43
C GLY A 483 -23.07 11.76 -20.29
N GLU A 484 -23.58 12.20 -19.14
CA GLU A 484 -23.86 11.34 -17.98
C GLU A 484 -25.27 10.75 -18.07
N ASN A 485 -25.40 9.44 -17.83
CA ASN A 485 -26.66 8.77 -17.59
C ASN A 485 -27.12 9.04 -16.15
N LEU A 486 -28.25 9.71 -16.02
CA LEU A 486 -28.84 10.21 -14.77
C LEU A 486 -29.92 9.28 -14.21
N GLY A 487 -30.32 8.25 -14.94
CA GLY A 487 -31.38 7.31 -14.53
C GLY A 487 -32.34 6.93 -15.65
N ARG A 488 -33.56 6.55 -15.27
CA ARG A 488 -34.63 6.10 -16.17
C ARG A 488 -35.78 7.09 -16.18
N ALA A 489 -36.42 7.28 -17.33
CA ALA A 489 -37.55 8.19 -17.45
C ALA A 489 -38.76 7.75 -16.60
N SER A 490 -38.86 6.45 -16.29
CA SER A 490 -39.83 5.88 -15.35
C SER A 490 -39.79 6.46 -13.92
N GLN A 491 -38.69 7.09 -13.51
CA GLN A 491 -38.62 7.84 -12.25
C GLN A 491 -39.50 9.11 -12.24
N TYR A 492 -39.96 9.53 -13.42
CA TYR A 492 -40.83 10.68 -13.66
C TYR A 492 -42.17 10.28 -14.29
N ALA A 493 -42.49 8.98 -14.33
CA ALA A 493 -43.68 8.46 -15.01
C ALA A 493 -44.99 9.15 -14.54
N ASN A 494 -45.86 9.45 -15.51
CA ASN A 494 -47.13 10.17 -15.34
C ASN A 494 -47.01 11.62 -14.82
N GLN A 495 -45.80 12.19 -14.67
CA GLN A 495 -45.62 13.57 -14.23
C GLN A 495 -45.72 14.55 -15.41
N VAL A 496 -46.39 15.67 -15.16
CA VAL A 496 -46.41 16.83 -16.07
C VAL A 496 -45.08 17.58 -15.95
N VAL A 497 -44.42 17.82 -17.09
CA VAL A 497 -43.09 18.44 -17.19
C VAL A 497 -43.04 19.49 -18.29
N THR A 498 -42.26 20.55 -18.07
CA THR A 498 -42.02 21.58 -19.08
C THR A 498 -40.89 21.13 -20.02
N ILE A 499 -41.18 20.92 -21.30
CA ILE A 499 -40.19 20.69 -22.34
C ILE A 499 -39.65 22.04 -22.82
N ILE A 500 -38.37 22.29 -22.55
CA ILE A 500 -37.69 23.57 -22.81
C ILE A 500 -36.84 23.58 -24.09
N GLN A 501 -36.46 22.40 -24.59
CA GLN A 501 -35.63 22.28 -25.78
C GLN A 501 -35.84 20.92 -26.46
N SER A 502 -35.71 20.88 -27.78
CA SER A 502 -35.57 19.65 -28.57
C SER A 502 -34.20 19.58 -29.23
N ALA A 503 -33.79 18.36 -29.55
CA ALA A 503 -32.59 18.05 -30.31
C ALA A 503 -32.89 16.93 -31.31
N LYS A 504 -32.84 17.24 -32.60
CA LYS A 504 -32.89 16.25 -33.67
C LYS A 504 -31.47 15.81 -34.00
N LEU A 505 -31.21 14.51 -33.91
CA LEU A 505 -29.89 13.92 -34.01
C LEU A 505 -29.58 13.37 -35.41
N SER A 506 -28.30 13.26 -35.76
CA SER A 506 -27.84 12.72 -37.05
C SER A 506 -28.29 11.27 -37.33
N ASN A 507 -28.58 10.48 -36.29
CA ASN A 507 -29.17 9.13 -36.42
C ASN A 507 -30.70 9.13 -36.56
N GLY A 508 -31.33 10.29 -36.76
CA GLY A 508 -32.77 10.47 -36.92
C GLY A 508 -33.57 10.55 -35.62
N LEU A 509 -32.97 10.24 -34.46
CA LEU A 509 -33.64 10.31 -33.17
C LEU A 509 -33.98 11.77 -32.80
N THR A 510 -35.13 11.98 -32.18
CA THR A 510 -35.46 13.24 -31.49
C THR A 510 -35.37 13.03 -29.98
N THR A 511 -34.76 13.97 -29.28
CA THR A 511 -34.72 14.00 -27.81
C THR A 511 -35.21 15.36 -27.30
N TYR A 512 -35.76 15.37 -26.09
CA TYR A 512 -36.32 16.55 -25.44
C TYR A 512 -35.63 16.80 -24.10
N GLN A 513 -35.26 18.05 -23.84
CA GLN A 513 -34.82 18.51 -22.53
C GLN A 513 -36.02 18.99 -21.72
N PHE A 514 -36.17 18.48 -20.50
CA PHE A 514 -37.33 18.77 -19.66
C PHE A 514 -36.97 19.30 -18.28
N GLN A 515 -37.92 20.01 -17.69
CA GLN A 515 -37.90 20.49 -16.31
C GLN A 515 -39.07 19.95 -15.51
N LEU A 516 -38.84 19.66 -14.25
CA LEU A 516 -39.86 19.39 -13.24
C LEU A 516 -39.76 20.49 -12.18
N ASN A 517 -40.87 21.12 -11.81
CA ASN A 517 -40.93 22.21 -10.82
C ASN A 517 -39.89 23.33 -11.07
N GLY A 518 -39.68 23.70 -12.35
CA GLY A 518 -38.71 24.71 -12.80
C GLY A 518 -37.24 24.27 -12.78
N LYS A 519 -36.91 23.08 -12.24
CA LYS A 519 -35.56 22.52 -12.26
C LYS A 519 -35.36 21.67 -13.51
N THR A 520 -34.35 21.97 -14.32
CA THR A 520 -33.91 21.11 -15.43
C THR A 520 -33.45 19.76 -14.90
N ILE A 521 -34.03 18.69 -15.45
CA ILE A 521 -33.75 17.30 -15.06
C ILE A 521 -32.72 16.69 -16.00
N GLY A 522 -32.98 16.74 -17.31
CA GLY A 522 -32.09 16.16 -18.31
C GLY A 522 -32.75 16.08 -19.69
N TRP A 523 -32.09 15.34 -20.57
CA TRP A 523 -32.54 14.97 -21.90
C TRP A 523 -33.10 13.55 -21.90
N VAL A 524 -34.19 13.33 -22.62
CA VAL A 524 -34.81 12.00 -22.80
C VAL A 524 -35.29 11.82 -24.24
N ASP A 525 -35.42 10.58 -24.68
CA ASP A 525 -36.04 10.18 -25.96
C ASP A 525 -37.45 10.80 -26.11
N SER A 526 -37.81 11.30 -27.29
CA SER A 526 -39.16 11.83 -27.53
C SER A 526 -40.26 10.78 -27.33
N ARG A 527 -39.93 9.49 -27.45
CA ARG A 527 -40.86 8.36 -27.23
C ARG A 527 -41.14 8.07 -25.75
N ALA A 528 -40.42 8.71 -24.83
CA ALA A 528 -40.69 8.61 -23.40
C ALA A 528 -41.87 9.48 -22.91
N PHE A 529 -42.52 10.23 -23.81
CA PHE A 529 -43.68 11.07 -23.50
C PHE A 529 -44.97 10.41 -24.01
N GLY A 530 -45.99 10.30 -23.14
CA GLY A 530 -47.29 9.76 -23.51
C GLY A 530 -48.22 10.80 -24.16
N THR A 531 -48.02 12.08 -23.85
CA THR A 531 -48.74 13.20 -24.47
C THR A 531 -47.85 14.45 -24.40
N ILE A 532 -47.83 15.24 -25.46
CA ILE A 532 -47.22 16.58 -25.49
C ILE A 532 -48.34 17.54 -25.90
N PHE A 533 -48.52 18.60 -25.11
CA PHE A 533 -49.57 19.57 -25.34
C PHE A 533 -49.14 20.63 -26.36
N ASP A 534 -50.12 21.16 -27.10
CA ASP A 534 -49.89 22.29 -27.99
C ASP A 534 -49.53 23.59 -27.23
N ASP A 535 -49.06 24.59 -27.97
CA ASP A 535 -48.56 25.82 -27.38
C ASP A 535 -49.68 26.58 -26.66
N LEU A 536 -49.40 27.01 -25.43
CA LEU A 536 -50.32 27.75 -24.57
C LEU A 536 -50.40 29.23 -25.01
N ILE A 537 -51.02 29.47 -26.17
CA ILE A 537 -51.04 30.77 -26.87
C ILE A 537 -51.58 31.91 -26.00
N SER A 538 -52.55 31.63 -25.12
CA SER A 538 -52.86 32.52 -23.98
C SER A 538 -53.65 31.78 -22.90
N GLN A 539 -53.46 32.16 -21.63
CA GLN A 539 -54.37 31.82 -20.54
C GLN A 539 -55.00 33.12 -20.02
N LYS A 540 -56.32 33.29 -20.23
CA LYS A 540 -57.09 34.35 -19.59
C LYS A 540 -57.75 33.82 -18.33
N ASN A 541 -57.35 34.37 -17.19
CA ASN A 541 -58.14 34.28 -15.97
C ASN A 541 -59.30 35.28 -16.09
N TYR A 542 -60.50 34.86 -15.70
CA TYR A 542 -61.71 35.66 -15.60
C TYR A 542 -62.00 35.99 -14.13
#